data_AF-A0A926VXZ3-F1
#
_entry.id   AF-A0A926VXZ3-F1
#
_cell.length_a   1.000
_cell.length_b   1.000
_cell.length_c   1.000
_cell.angle_alpha   90.00
_cell.angle_beta   90.00
_cell.angle_gamma   90.00
#
_symmetry.space_group_name_H-M   'P 1'
#
loop_
_entity.id
_entity.type
_entity.pdbx_description
1 polymer ?
#
loop_
_entity_poly.entity_id
_entity_poly.type
_entity_poly.pdbx_seq_one_letter_code
_entity_poly.pdbx_strand_id
1 'polypeptide(L)'
;MFSFFRGSSTRVALLVLGMTAATITPIVISTPASSQNTVPSTTPSPATPSATPSATPSPATPSPASSVNLSDVSSDYWARPFIQVLADNNVISGFPDGSFRPNQAVTRAEFAALIQKAFPNQNRVRQLSAGGFRDVPAGYWAASAIQYAYETGFVAGYPGNVFSPNQQIPKVQAIVALTNGLGLTASGTGTSTDLSTYYTDASAIPEYAVNSVTIATQSNIVVNYPDVKQLNPQQSLSRAEAAALLYQALARQGRVQPIASNLPAAQYIVGGTAGSTQTGTDIVSLAASSNSFTTLTSLLKTAGLADILQQPGPYTVFAPTDQAFAALPAATLQQLQQPENREALIKILRYHVVPGAVTASQLSAGELKTYEESSVNIQIDRANNQVSVNNARVIQADVQASNGVIHAVNQVLVPPDVNISQLNQPPTGNTDGTTPNVNAGRTTLGGPSYIGGGGNIGLSGNDTALGDTNFSVFSKIGLTRNISVRPSVIFGDDTLFMVPLTLDFAPRRAAEVGTRTFSISPYIGAGVAIEANLDTDFGLLLTGGVDVPIGSRFTLNGAVNAAFMDETDVGLQLGLGYNF
;
A
#
# COMPACT_ATOMS: atom_id res chain seq x y z
N MET A 1 5.41 61.79 -28.90
CA MET A 1 4.57 61.81 -30.12
C MET A 1 3.29 61.04 -29.81
N PHE A 2 2.15 61.71 -30.02
CA PHE A 2 0.74 61.38 -29.76
C PHE A 2 0.35 59.89 -29.88
N SER A 3 -0.36 59.30 -28.89
CA SER A 3 -1.83 59.29 -28.70
C SER A 3 -2.61 58.64 -29.84
N PHE A 4 -3.34 57.56 -29.54
CA PHE A 4 -4.80 57.39 -29.72
C PHE A 4 -5.20 55.91 -29.82
N PHE A 5 -5.79 55.36 -28.76
CA PHE A 5 -6.75 54.26 -28.85
C PHE A 5 -8.14 54.84 -28.58
N ARG A 6 -8.98 54.90 -29.61
CA ARG A 6 -10.44 54.98 -29.52
C ARG A 6 -11.00 53.98 -30.53
N GLY A 7 -11.91 53.14 -30.06
CA GLY A 7 -12.24 51.85 -30.65
C GLY A 7 -13.15 51.86 -31.88
N SER A 8 -13.49 50.65 -32.29
CA SER A 8 -14.71 50.37 -33.04
C SER A 8 -15.30 49.04 -32.56
N SER A 9 -16.57 49.12 -32.16
CA SER A 9 -17.42 47.97 -31.90
C SER A 9 -17.80 47.36 -33.23
N THR A 10 -17.45 46.10 -33.47
CA THR A 10 -18.03 45.33 -34.57
C THR A 10 -18.40 43.93 -34.09
N ARG A 11 -19.69 43.62 -34.25
CA ARG A 11 -20.36 42.37 -33.92
C ARG A 11 -19.76 41.20 -34.70
N VAL A 12 -19.59 40.03 -34.07
CA VAL A 12 -19.58 38.74 -34.78
C VAL A 12 -20.36 37.67 -34.00
N ALA A 13 -21.41 37.20 -34.69
CA ALA A 13 -22.20 35.97 -34.63
C ALA A 13 -22.24 35.11 -33.35
N LEU A 14 -23.43 35.09 -32.75
CA LEU A 14 -23.97 34.01 -31.93
C LEU A 14 -24.28 32.81 -32.85
N LEU A 15 -23.51 31.72 -32.76
CA LEU A 15 -23.83 30.47 -33.45
C LEU A 15 -24.87 29.71 -32.62
N VAL A 16 -26.13 29.81 -33.05
CA VAL A 16 -27.24 29.01 -32.54
C VAL A 16 -27.18 27.64 -33.22
N LEU A 17 -26.81 26.59 -32.47
CA LEU A 17 -26.98 25.22 -32.96
C LEU A 17 -28.42 24.76 -32.64
N GLY A 18 -29.23 24.63 -33.70
CA GLY A 18 -30.57 24.08 -33.61
C GLY A 18 -30.52 22.60 -33.25
N MET A 19 -31.18 22.23 -32.15
CA MET A 19 -31.49 20.84 -31.85
C MET A 19 -32.63 20.37 -32.76
N THR A 20 -32.33 19.59 -33.78
CA THR A 20 -33.32 18.74 -34.45
C THR A 20 -33.39 17.42 -33.70
N ALA A 21 -34.54 17.16 -33.07
CA ALA A 21 -34.86 15.88 -32.47
C ALA A 21 -34.92 14.80 -33.57
N ALA A 22 -33.98 13.86 -33.55
CA ALA A 22 -34.07 12.62 -34.31
C ALA A 22 -34.54 11.51 -33.36
N THR A 23 -35.69 10.92 -33.67
CA THR A 23 -36.22 9.73 -33.02
C THR A 23 -35.32 8.54 -33.31
N ILE A 24 -34.69 7.98 -32.27
CA ILE A 24 -33.85 6.79 -32.38
C ILE A 24 -34.75 5.56 -32.22
N THR A 25 -35.03 4.85 -33.32
CA THR A 25 -35.50 3.47 -33.29
C THR A 25 -34.37 2.54 -32.86
N PRO A 26 -34.59 1.57 -31.95
CA PRO A 26 -33.54 0.63 -31.57
C PRO A 26 -33.23 -0.32 -32.73
N ILE A 27 -31.95 -0.37 -33.11
CA ILE A 27 -31.39 -1.36 -34.01
C ILE A 27 -31.20 -2.66 -33.22
N VAL A 28 -31.84 -3.73 -33.69
CA VAL A 28 -31.61 -5.10 -33.23
C VAL A 28 -30.33 -5.61 -33.88
N ILE A 29 -29.29 -5.87 -33.08
CA ILE A 29 -28.08 -6.57 -33.54
C ILE A 29 -28.25 -8.05 -33.17
N SER A 30 -28.59 -8.85 -34.17
CA SER A 30 -28.55 -10.31 -34.13
C SER A 30 -27.11 -10.81 -34.02
N THR A 31 -26.90 -11.79 -33.13
CA THR A 31 -25.65 -12.51 -32.92
C THR A 31 -25.19 -13.28 -34.17
N PRO A 32 -23.88 -13.31 -34.50
CA PRO A 32 -23.37 -14.17 -35.56
C PRO A 32 -23.29 -15.63 -35.10
N ALA A 33 -23.72 -16.52 -35.99
CA ALA A 33 -23.70 -17.96 -35.84
C ALA A 33 -22.29 -18.54 -36.10
N SER A 34 -21.83 -19.42 -35.21
CA SER A 34 -20.67 -20.28 -35.42
C SER A 34 -21.02 -21.41 -36.40
N SER A 35 -20.28 -21.51 -37.51
CA SER A 35 -20.29 -22.68 -38.39
C SER A 35 -19.20 -23.66 -37.96
N GLN A 36 -19.59 -24.83 -37.41
CA GLN A 36 -18.73 -25.99 -37.26
C GLN A 36 -19.00 -27.02 -38.36
N ASN A 37 -17.91 -27.56 -38.89
CA ASN A 37 -17.84 -28.59 -39.92
C ASN A 37 -18.49 -29.92 -39.47
N THR A 38 -19.23 -30.53 -40.40
CA THR A 38 -19.89 -31.83 -40.34
C THR A 38 -18.95 -33.03 -40.49
N VAL A 39 -19.16 -34.10 -39.71
CA VAL A 39 -18.95 -35.52 -40.08
C VAL A 39 -20.00 -36.41 -39.34
N PRO A 40 -20.59 -37.48 -39.92
CA PRO A 40 -21.93 -37.96 -39.53
C PRO A 40 -22.03 -39.28 -38.72
N SER A 41 -23.15 -39.36 -37.96
CA SER A 41 -24.10 -40.50 -37.74
C SER A 41 -23.66 -41.85 -37.12
N THR A 42 -24.24 -42.22 -35.94
CA THR A 42 -25.26 -43.30 -35.74
C THR A 42 -25.78 -43.40 -34.26
N THR A 43 -27.03 -42.97 -34.02
CA THR A 43 -28.24 -43.56 -33.31
C THR A 43 -28.11 -44.77 -32.32
N PRO A 44 -29.00 -45.03 -31.31
CA PRO A 44 -29.78 -44.18 -30.35
C PRO A 44 -29.95 -44.70 -28.86
N SER A 45 -30.55 -43.84 -27.99
CA SER A 45 -31.58 -44.12 -26.92
C SER A 45 -31.21 -44.74 -25.53
N PRO A 46 -32.08 -44.69 -24.49
CA PRO A 46 -32.41 -43.52 -23.64
C PRO A 46 -32.40 -43.82 -22.11
N ALA A 47 -32.29 -42.80 -21.25
CA ALA A 47 -32.93 -42.79 -19.91
C ALA A 47 -32.90 -41.39 -19.26
N THR A 48 -34.07 -40.86 -18.94
CA THR A 48 -34.31 -39.79 -17.95
C THR A 48 -34.97 -40.46 -16.72
N PRO A 49 -34.89 -39.92 -15.48
CA PRO A 49 -35.76 -38.79 -15.13
C PRO A 49 -35.18 -37.76 -14.13
N SER A 50 -35.63 -36.52 -14.34
CA SER A 50 -36.16 -35.55 -13.37
C SER A 50 -35.44 -35.23 -12.04
N ALA A 51 -35.04 -33.96 -11.92
CA ALA A 51 -35.32 -33.14 -10.73
C ALA A 51 -35.52 -31.65 -11.12
N THR A 52 -36.58 -31.06 -10.57
CA THR A 52 -37.05 -29.67 -10.69
C THR A 52 -36.25 -28.71 -9.77
N PRO A 53 -36.55 -27.40 -9.62
CA PRO A 53 -35.64 -26.31 -9.98
C PRO A 53 -35.16 -25.45 -8.79
N SER A 54 -34.33 -24.46 -9.12
CA SER A 54 -34.08 -23.18 -8.40
C SER A 54 -33.10 -23.17 -7.22
N ALA A 55 -31.93 -22.57 -7.47
CA ALA A 55 -31.38 -21.50 -6.64
C ALA A 55 -30.45 -20.59 -7.48
N THR A 56 -30.71 -19.29 -7.38
CA THR A 56 -30.01 -18.14 -7.97
C THR A 56 -28.50 -18.16 -7.68
N PRO A 57 -27.61 -17.92 -8.67
CA PRO A 57 -26.17 -17.81 -8.39
C PRO A 57 -25.85 -16.47 -7.71
N SER A 58 -25.15 -16.55 -6.58
CA SER A 58 -24.49 -15.44 -5.89
C SER A 58 -23.28 -14.94 -6.71
N PRO A 59 -22.81 -13.68 -6.53
CA PRO A 59 -21.74 -13.09 -7.35
C PRO A 59 -20.43 -13.89 -7.23
N ALA A 60 -19.80 -14.14 -8.37
CA ALA A 60 -18.54 -14.86 -8.46
C ALA A 60 -17.43 -14.16 -7.67
N THR A 61 -16.83 -14.91 -6.74
CA THR A 61 -15.53 -14.64 -6.14
C THR A 61 -14.46 -14.57 -7.24
N PRO A 62 -13.49 -13.64 -7.21
CA PRO A 62 -12.40 -13.64 -8.16
C PRO A 62 -11.62 -14.96 -8.07
N SER A 63 -11.35 -15.55 -9.23
CA SER A 63 -10.60 -16.80 -9.38
C SER A 63 -9.15 -16.61 -8.88
N PRO A 64 -8.60 -17.51 -8.03
CA PRO A 64 -7.22 -17.42 -7.57
C PRO A 64 -6.24 -17.67 -8.71
N ALA A 65 -5.14 -16.91 -8.72
CA ALA A 65 -3.98 -17.15 -9.57
C ALA A 65 -3.43 -18.57 -9.31
N SER A 66 -2.93 -19.23 -10.36
CA SER A 66 -2.36 -20.58 -10.33
C SER A 66 -1.32 -20.74 -9.22
N SER A 67 -1.60 -21.54 -8.19
CA SER A 67 -0.67 -21.84 -7.11
C SER A 67 0.43 -22.80 -7.57
N VAL A 68 1.69 -22.49 -7.25
CA VAL A 68 2.80 -23.42 -7.50
C VAL A 68 2.61 -24.63 -6.57
N ASN A 69 2.36 -25.81 -7.13
CA ASN A 69 2.15 -27.03 -6.35
C ASN A 69 3.49 -27.74 -6.11
N LEU A 70 3.93 -27.79 -4.85
CA LEU A 70 5.21 -28.39 -4.43
C LEU A 70 4.93 -29.75 -3.79
N SER A 71 5.34 -30.83 -4.45
CA SER A 71 4.88 -32.20 -4.15
C SER A 71 5.31 -32.76 -2.78
N ASP A 72 6.36 -32.20 -2.20
CA ASP A 72 6.99 -32.65 -0.94
C ASP A 72 6.84 -31.63 0.21
N VAL A 73 6.01 -30.60 0.02
CA VAL A 73 5.61 -29.65 1.07
C VAL A 73 4.14 -29.92 1.39
N SER A 74 3.91 -30.76 2.40
CA SER A 74 2.55 -31.12 2.83
C SER A 74 1.76 -29.91 3.28
N SER A 75 0.43 -30.01 3.26
CA SER A 75 -0.44 -28.87 3.51
C SER A 75 -0.32 -28.24 4.91
N ASP A 76 0.13 -29.05 5.86
CA ASP A 76 0.38 -28.79 7.27
C ASP A 76 1.86 -28.56 7.58
N TYR A 77 2.75 -28.60 6.58
CA TYR A 77 4.18 -28.38 6.79
C TYR A 77 4.43 -26.98 7.37
N TRP A 78 5.25 -26.91 8.43
CA TRP A 78 5.42 -25.70 9.24
C TRP A 78 5.82 -24.47 8.42
N ALA A 79 6.66 -24.65 7.39
CA ALA A 79 7.16 -23.56 6.57
C ALA A 79 6.30 -23.29 5.32
N ARG A 80 5.23 -24.06 5.10
CA ARG A 80 4.42 -23.95 3.88
C ARG A 80 3.94 -22.53 3.62
N PRO A 81 3.43 -21.75 4.61
CA PRO A 81 3.00 -20.38 4.35
C PRO A 81 4.12 -19.47 3.83
N PHE A 82 5.36 -19.63 4.32
CA PHE A 82 6.50 -18.87 3.81
C PHE A 82 6.86 -19.31 2.39
N ILE A 83 6.95 -20.63 2.18
CA ILE A 83 7.37 -21.23 0.92
C ILE A 83 6.40 -20.88 -0.21
N GLN A 84 5.09 -21.01 0.01
CA GLN A 84 4.07 -20.78 -1.02
C GLN A 84 4.14 -19.36 -1.56
N VAL A 85 4.15 -18.36 -0.67
CA VAL A 85 4.20 -16.96 -1.07
C VAL A 85 5.49 -16.64 -1.82
N LEU A 86 6.63 -17.14 -1.36
CA LEU A 86 7.90 -16.91 -2.06
C LEU A 86 7.94 -17.61 -3.43
N ALA A 87 7.30 -18.77 -3.57
CA ALA A 87 7.20 -19.47 -4.84
C ALA A 87 6.29 -18.73 -5.82
N ASP A 88 5.13 -18.27 -5.36
CA ASP A 88 4.16 -17.49 -6.16
C ASP A 88 4.77 -16.15 -6.61
N ASN A 89 5.67 -15.56 -5.81
CA ASN A 89 6.42 -14.35 -6.15
C ASN A 89 7.73 -14.60 -6.92
N ASN A 90 7.98 -15.83 -7.38
CA ASN A 90 9.19 -16.22 -8.13
C ASN A 90 10.52 -15.99 -7.38
N VAL A 91 10.49 -15.84 -6.05
CA VAL A 91 11.69 -15.68 -5.21
C VAL A 91 12.39 -17.02 -5.02
N ILE A 92 11.61 -18.08 -4.79
CA ILE A 92 12.11 -19.46 -4.71
C ILE A 92 11.47 -20.31 -5.80
N SER A 93 12.17 -21.36 -6.23
CA SER A 93 11.65 -22.33 -7.18
C SER A 93 11.90 -23.75 -6.67
N GLY A 94 10.97 -24.65 -7.00
CA GLY A 94 11.17 -26.09 -6.87
C GLY A 94 12.20 -26.61 -7.87
N PHE A 95 12.51 -27.89 -7.76
CA PHE A 95 13.31 -28.65 -8.69
C PHE A 95 12.45 -29.08 -9.90
N PRO A 96 13.07 -29.44 -11.04
CA PRO A 96 12.34 -29.87 -12.24
C PRO A 96 11.43 -31.09 -12.02
N ASP A 97 11.67 -31.86 -10.95
CA ASP A 97 10.84 -33.00 -10.53
C ASP A 97 9.59 -32.60 -9.71
N GLY A 98 9.35 -31.29 -9.51
CA GLY A 98 8.22 -30.75 -8.75
C GLY A 98 8.44 -30.67 -7.23
N SER A 99 9.59 -31.12 -6.74
CA SER A 99 9.94 -31.07 -5.30
C SER A 99 10.52 -29.72 -4.89
N PHE A 100 10.40 -29.34 -3.62
CA PHE A 100 11.06 -28.19 -3.00
C PHE A 100 12.30 -28.59 -2.17
N ARG A 101 12.31 -29.81 -1.64
CA ARG A 101 13.31 -30.41 -0.75
C ARG A 101 13.55 -29.59 0.51
N PRO A 102 12.52 -29.37 1.36
CA PRO A 102 12.55 -28.37 2.44
C PRO A 102 13.67 -28.60 3.47
N ASN A 103 14.04 -29.86 3.74
CA ASN A 103 15.07 -30.21 4.73
C ASN A 103 16.49 -30.24 4.15
N GLN A 104 16.67 -30.03 2.84
CA GLN A 104 17.99 -30.03 2.21
C GLN A 104 18.78 -28.81 2.68
N ALA A 105 20.05 -29.00 3.05
CA ALA A 105 20.95 -27.91 3.39
C ALA A 105 21.25 -27.03 2.17
N VAL A 106 21.33 -25.72 2.40
CA VAL A 106 21.61 -24.70 1.38
C VAL A 106 23.10 -24.36 1.37
N THR A 107 23.69 -24.32 0.19
CA THR A 107 25.07 -23.86 -0.01
C THR A 107 25.16 -22.33 -0.01
N ARG A 108 26.35 -21.77 0.27
CA ARG A 108 26.58 -20.31 0.23
C ARG A 108 26.25 -19.72 -1.14
N ALA A 109 26.53 -20.43 -2.23
CA ALA A 109 26.17 -20.02 -3.59
C ALA A 109 24.66 -19.98 -3.81
N GLU A 110 23.94 -21.02 -3.38
CA GLU A 110 22.48 -21.06 -3.47
C GLU A 110 21.83 -19.96 -2.64
N PHE A 111 22.34 -19.70 -1.43
CA PHE A 111 21.83 -18.61 -0.60
C PHE A 111 22.07 -17.23 -1.24
N ALA A 112 23.21 -17.01 -1.91
CA ALA A 112 23.46 -15.79 -2.66
C ALA A 112 22.47 -15.62 -3.84
N ALA A 113 22.14 -16.71 -4.55
CA ALA A 113 21.12 -16.69 -5.60
C ALA A 113 19.73 -16.36 -5.05
N LEU A 114 19.39 -16.90 -3.88
CA LEU A 114 18.14 -16.55 -3.19
C LEU A 114 18.09 -15.07 -2.77
N ILE A 115 19.20 -14.52 -2.26
CA ILE A 115 19.31 -13.09 -1.93
C ILE A 115 19.08 -12.22 -3.18
N GLN A 116 19.73 -12.55 -4.30
CA GLN A 116 19.59 -11.77 -5.53
C GLN A 116 18.14 -11.76 -6.03
N LYS A 117 17.45 -12.91 -5.99
CA LYS A 117 16.03 -13.01 -6.37
C LYS A 117 15.11 -12.28 -5.39
N ALA A 118 15.35 -12.44 -4.09
CA ALA A 118 14.54 -11.79 -3.07
C ALA A 118 14.71 -10.27 -3.11
N PHE A 119 15.93 -9.77 -3.27
CA PHE A 119 16.27 -8.35 -3.16
C PHE A 119 17.03 -7.87 -4.40
N PRO A 120 16.40 -7.75 -5.59
CA PRO A 120 17.11 -7.46 -6.85
C PRO A 120 17.59 -6.00 -7.01
N ASN A 121 17.02 -5.06 -6.24
CA ASN A 121 17.25 -3.62 -6.38
C ASN A 121 17.99 -3.02 -5.16
N GLN A 122 18.99 -3.71 -4.64
CA GLN A 122 19.76 -3.23 -3.49
C GLN A 122 20.97 -2.40 -3.91
N ASN A 123 21.26 -1.38 -3.12
CA ASN A 123 22.39 -0.48 -3.38
C ASN A 123 23.72 -1.22 -3.20
N ARG A 124 24.65 -1.02 -4.14
CA ARG A 124 25.99 -1.58 -4.03
C ARG A 124 26.82 -0.72 -3.08
N VAL A 125 27.33 -1.36 -2.02
CA VAL A 125 28.16 -0.76 -0.95
C VAL A 125 29.61 -1.23 -1.01
N ARG A 126 29.92 -2.22 -1.86
CA ARG A 126 31.28 -2.74 -2.13
C ARG A 126 31.46 -2.96 -3.63
N GLN A 127 32.71 -3.07 -4.06
CA GLN A 127 33.07 -3.45 -5.42
C GLN A 127 33.94 -4.69 -5.38
N LEU A 128 33.57 -5.73 -6.13
CA LEU A 128 34.41 -6.92 -6.28
C LEU A 128 35.51 -6.62 -7.32
N SER A 129 36.73 -7.07 -7.04
CA SER A 129 37.84 -6.91 -7.99
C SER A 129 37.55 -7.69 -9.29
N ALA A 130 38.09 -7.22 -10.42
CA ALA A 130 37.83 -7.81 -11.74
C ALA A 130 38.16 -9.31 -11.86
N GLY A 131 39.02 -9.85 -10.98
CA GLY A 131 39.34 -11.28 -10.88
C GLY A 131 38.35 -12.12 -10.06
N GLY A 132 37.32 -11.51 -9.47
CA GLY A 132 36.34 -12.21 -8.63
C GLY A 132 36.95 -12.85 -7.38
N PHE A 133 36.23 -13.84 -6.81
CA PHE A 133 36.77 -14.74 -5.80
C PHE A 133 37.58 -15.85 -6.46
N ARG A 134 38.70 -16.25 -5.83
CA ARG A 134 39.65 -17.22 -6.39
C ARG A 134 39.02 -18.59 -6.69
N ASP A 135 38.02 -18.97 -5.91
CA ASP A 135 37.33 -20.27 -5.98
C ASP A 135 35.97 -20.20 -6.67
N VAL A 136 35.65 -19.07 -7.32
CA VAL A 136 34.42 -18.88 -8.10
C VAL A 136 34.81 -18.58 -9.55
N PRO A 137 34.85 -19.59 -10.43
CA PRO A 137 35.12 -19.38 -11.85
C PRO A 137 34.08 -18.46 -12.51
N ALA A 138 34.48 -17.70 -13.52
CA ALA A 138 33.58 -16.76 -14.23
C ALA A 138 32.33 -17.44 -14.83
N GLY A 139 32.44 -18.71 -15.24
CA GLY A 139 31.32 -19.52 -15.76
C GLY A 139 30.52 -20.27 -14.69
N TYR A 140 30.83 -20.09 -13.40
CA TYR A 140 30.07 -20.74 -12.32
C TYR A 140 28.63 -20.20 -12.32
N TRP A 141 27.64 -21.08 -12.23
CA TRP A 141 26.22 -20.75 -12.41
C TRP A 141 25.73 -19.62 -11.48
N ALA A 142 26.30 -19.51 -10.27
CA ALA A 142 25.95 -18.48 -9.29
C ALA A 142 26.95 -17.31 -9.25
N ALA A 143 27.89 -17.20 -10.20
CA ALA A 143 28.94 -16.16 -10.16
C ALA A 143 28.34 -14.75 -10.07
N SER A 144 27.32 -14.44 -10.87
CA SER A 144 26.62 -13.16 -10.85
C SER A 144 25.89 -12.90 -9.53
N ALA A 145 25.23 -13.93 -8.99
CA ALA A 145 24.54 -13.85 -7.70
C ALA A 145 25.51 -13.66 -6.52
N ILE A 146 26.66 -14.32 -6.55
CA ILE A 146 27.72 -14.19 -5.56
C ILE A 146 28.30 -12.78 -5.59
N GLN A 147 28.61 -12.26 -6.78
CA GLN A 147 29.06 -10.88 -6.94
C GLN A 147 28.02 -9.91 -6.41
N TYR A 148 26.75 -10.08 -6.80
CA TYR A 148 25.65 -9.24 -6.35
C TYR A 148 25.52 -9.22 -4.83
N ALA A 149 25.43 -10.40 -4.20
CA ALA A 149 25.30 -10.53 -2.75
C ALA A 149 26.51 -9.95 -1.99
N TYR A 150 27.71 -10.02 -2.56
CA TYR A 150 28.90 -9.38 -2.00
C TYR A 150 28.85 -7.86 -2.11
N GLU A 151 28.59 -7.34 -3.30
CA GLU A 151 28.60 -5.91 -3.61
C GLU A 151 27.47 -5.16 -2.89
N THR A 152 26.34 -5.81 -2.66
CA THR A 152 25.19 -5.26 -1.89
C THR A 152 25.33 -5.46 -0.38
N GLY A 153 26.45 -6.00 0.09
CA GLY A 153 26.76 -6.07 1.52
C GLY A 153 26.12 -7.24 2.27
N PHE A 154 25.27 -8.05 1.63
CA PHE A 154 24.66 -9.23 2.25
C PHE A 154 25.72 -10.25 2.67
N VAL A 155 26.60 -10.66 1.76
CA VAL A 155 27.58 -11.72 2.05
C VAL A 155 29.00 -11.16 2.02
N ALA A 156 29.87 -11.72 2.85
CA ALA A 156 31.32 -11.48 2.80
C ALA A 156 32.06 -12.75 2.38
N GLY A 157 33.22 -12.58 1.74
CA GLY A 157 34.18 -13.66 1.51
C GLY A 157 35.03 -13.96 2.74
N TYR A 158 35.77 -15.06 2.67
CA TYR A 158 36.76 -15.47 3.65
C TYR A 158 38.15 -14.89 3.33
N PRO A 159 39.07 -14.88 4.31
CA PRO A 159 40.47 -14.53 4.08
C PRO A 159 41.08 -15.29 2.89
N GLY A 160 41.96 -14.63 2.13
CA GLY A 160 42.56 -15.20 0.93
C GLY A 160 41.71 -15.06 -0.34
N ASN A 161 40.70 -14.18 -0.33
CA ASN A 161 39.80 -13.92 -1.47
C ASN A 161 39.02 -15.18 -1.93
N VAL A 162 38.46 -15.91 -0.97
CA VAL A 162 37.73 -17.17 -1.16
C VAL A 162 36.27 -16.98 -0.75
N PHE A 163 35.31 -17.51 -1.51
CA PHE A 163 33.88 -17.45 -1.17
C PHE A 163 33.33 -18.73 -0.54
N SER A 164 33.92 -19.88 -0.88
CA SER A 164 33.48 -21.25 -0.56
C SER A 164 32.07 -21.56 -1.07
N PRO A 165 31.81 -21.53 -2.40
CA PRO A 165 30.46 -21.59 -2.95
C PRO A 165 29.68 -22.86 -2.60
N ASN A 166 30.38 -24.00 -2.49
CA ASN A 166 29.76 -25.30 -2.20
C ASN A 166 29.64 -25.60 -0.70
N GLN A 167 30.15 -24.72 0.17
CA GLN A 167 30.01 -24.88 1.61
C GLN A 167 28.56 -24.66 2.01
N GLN A 168 28.00 -25.54 2.84
CA GLN A 168 26.69 -25.33 3.45
C GLN A 168 26.75 -24.13 4.38
N ILE A 169 25.82 -23.18 4.23
CA ILE A 169 25.86 -21.93 5.01
C ILE A 169 25.33 -22.20 6.43
N PRO A 170 26.09 -21.86 7.49
CA PRO A 170 25.56 -21.92 8.85
C PRO A 170 24.42 -20.92 9.04
N LYS A 171 23.39 -21.30 9.80
CA LYS A 171 22.20 -20.46 10.06
C LYS A 171 22.57 -19.08 10.58
N VAL A 172 23.55 -18.97 11.46
CA VAL A 172 24.01 -17.67 11.98
C VAL A 172 24.59 -16.77 10.89
N GLN A 173 25.29 -17.31 9.90
CA GLN A 173 25.86 -16.53 8.81
C GLN A 173 24.78 -16.01 7.87
N ALA A 174 23.70 -16.77 7.65
CA ALA A 174 22.56 -16.31 6.88
C ALA A 174 21.82 -15.16 7.57
N ILE A 175 21.65 -15.23 8.90
CA ILE A 175 21.06 -14.15 9.70
C ILE A 175 21.93 -12.89 9.63
N VAL A 176 23.24 -13.02 9.87
CA VAL A 176 24.20 -11.90 9.73
C VAL A 176 24.12 -11.28 8.34
N ALA A 177 24.00 -12.12 7.30
CA ALA A 177 23.94 -11.65 5.93
C ALA A 177 22.69 -10.81 5.65
N LEU A 178 21.52 -11.25 6.13
CA LEU A 178 20.28 -10.49 6.00
C LEU A 178 20.35 -9.20 6.81
N THR A 179 20.83 -9.23 8.06
CA THR A 179 20.93 -8.01 8.88
C THR A 179 21.80 -6.95 8.22
N ASN A 180 22.96 -7.35 7.71
CA ASN A 180 23.92 -6.43 7.09
C ASN A 180 23.44 -5.93 5.73
N GLY A 181 22.97 -6.82 4.86
CA GLY A 181 22.53 -6.45 3.51
C GLY A 181 21.27 -5.58 3.48
N LEU A 182 20.41 -5.71 4.50
CA LEU A 182 19.22 -4.86 4.65
C LEU A 182 19.52 -3.55 5.41
N GLY A 183 20.75 -3.35 5.88
CA GLY A 183 21.13 -2.14 6.63
C GLY A 183 20.39 -1.96 7.95
N LEU A 184 20.01 -3.05 8.62
CA LEU A 184 19.22 -2.97 9.84
C LEU A 184 20.04 -2.43 11.01
N THR A 185 19.45 -1.53 11.78
CA THR A 185 20.05 -0.94 12.97
C THR A 185 19.22 -1.29 14.22
N ALA A 186 19.88 -1.32 15.38
CA ALA A 186 19.19 -1.53 16.64
C ALA A 186 18.21 -0.38 16.90
N SER A 187 16.95 -0.70 17.20
CA SER A 187 15.93 0.31 17.52
C SER A 187 16.10 0.74 18.98
N GLY A 188 16.73 1.89 19.23
CA GLY A 188 16.83 2.53 20.55
C GLY A 188 18.25 2.62 21.15
N THR A 189 18.42 3.48 22.16
CA THR A 189 19.67 3.68 22.93
C THR A 189 19.91 2.59 23.99
N GLY A 190 19.27 1.42 23.85
CA GLY A 190 19.45 0.27 24.73
C GLY A 190 20.59 -0.61 24.24
N THR A 191 21.64 -0.71 25.05
CA THR A 191 22.69 -1.73 24.95
C THR A 191 22.11 -3.13 24.74
N SER A 192 22.79 -3.96 23.93
CA SER A 192 22.54 -5.39 23.66
C SER A 192 21.58 -6.06 24.64
N THR A 193 20.32 -6.27 24.22
CA THR A 193 19.41 -7.18 24.95
C THR A 193 20.07 -8.55 25.03
N ASP A 194 20.06 -9.15 26.22
CA ASP A 194 20.67 -10.46 26.44
C ASP A 194 19.94 -11.51 25.59
N LEU A 195 20.66 -12.06 24.60
CA LEU A 195 20.18 -13.10 23.70
C LEU A 195 19.72 -14.34 24.48
N SER A 196 20.17 -14.53 25.74
CA SER A 196 19.70 -15.59 26.64
C SER A 196 18.18 -15.53 26.93
N THR A 197 17.57 -14.35 26.76
CA THR A 197 16.10 -14.17 26.91
C THR A 197 15.34 -14.82 25.75
N TYR A 198 15.96 -14.90 24.57
CA TYR A 198 15.35 -15.45 23.36
C TYR A 198 15.80 -16.88 23.08
N TYR A 199 17.05 -17.21 23.40
CA TYR A 199 17.69 -18.45 23.00
C TYR A 199 18.28 -19.21 24.18
N THR A 200 17.95 -20.50 24.29
CA THR A 200 18.56 -21.40 25.28
C THR A 200 20.02 -21.71 24.96
N ASP A 201 20.39 -21.62 23.68
CA ASP A 201 21.74 -21.80 23.16
C ASP A 201 22.43 -20.48 22.79
N ALA A 202 22.06 -19.37 23.43
CA ALA A 202 22.66 -18.06 23.19
C ALA A 202 24.19 -18.06 23.30
N SER A 203 24.76 -18.90 24.17
CA SER A 203 26.20 -19.05 24.35
C SER A 203 26.92 -19.70 23.14
N ALA A 204 26.21 -20.39 22.26
CA ALA A 204 26.76 -20.96 21.03
C ALA A 204 26.87 -19.94 19.89
N ILE A 205 26.34 -18.72 20.08
CA ILE A 205 26.38 -17.65 19.09
C ILE A 205 27.78 -17.02 19.10
N PRO A 206 28.50 -17.02 17.97
CA PRO A 206 29.81 -16.40 17.89
C PRO A 206 29.74 -14.90 18.19
N GLU A 207 30.77 -14.38 18.87
CA GLU A 207 30.85 -12.97 19.26
C GLU A 207 30.63 -12.00 18.08
N TYR A 208 31.21 -12.30 16.91
CA TYR A 208 31.04 -11.48 15.71
C TYR A 208 29.59 -11.36 15.22
N ALA A 209 28.73 -12.32 15.59
CA ALA A 209 27.35 -12.40 15.14
C ALA A 209 26.35 -11.86 16.16
N VAL A 210 26.75 -11.70 17.43
CA VAL A 210 25.85 -11.33 18.54
C VAL A 210 25.01 -10.11 18.16
N ASN A 211 25.64 -9.01 17.74
CA ASN A 211 24.92 -7.79 17.38
C ASN A 211 23.93 -8.01 16.23
N SER A 212 24.36 -8.67 15.15
CA SER A 212 23.51 -8.91 13.98
C SER A 212 22.33 -9.83 14.32
N VAL A 213 22.54 -10.83 15.18
CA VAL A 213 21.48 -11.73 15.66
C VAL A 213 20.53 -10.98 16.57
N THR A 214 21.00 -10.14 17.49
CA THR A 214 20.14 -9.29 18.33
C THR A 214 19.24 -8.41 17.46
N ILE A 215 19.81 -7.72 16.48
CA ILE A 215 19.04 -6.86 15.55
C ILE A 215 18.03 -7.68 14.76
N ALA A 216 18.43 -8.83 14.19
CA ALA A 216 17.51 -9.68 13.44
C ALA A 216 16.36 -10.22 14.30
N THR A 217 16.66 -10.56 15.57
CA THR A 217 15.68 -11.08 16.54
C THR A 217 14.66 -10.00 16.88
N GLN A 218 15.12 -8.81 17.24
CA GLN A 218 14.25 -7.65 17.49
C GLN A 218 13.50 -7.20 16.22
N SER A 219 14.03 -7.57 15.07
CA SER A 219 13.42 -7.30 13.77
C SER A 219 12.39 -8.34 13.34
N ASN A 220 12.10 -9.36 14.16
CA ASN A 220 11.23 -10.50 13.83
C ASN A 220 11.67 -11.22 12.53
N ILE A 221 12.97 -11.19 12.20
CA ILE A 221 13.52 -11.87 11.01
C ILE A 221 13.82 -13.34 11.31
N VAL A 222 14.24 -13.63 12.54
CA VAL A 222 14.69 -14.98 12.90
C VAL A 222 13.49 -15.91 13.02
N VAL A 223 13.58 -17.07 12.37
CA VAL A 223 12.60 -18.15 12.47
C VAL A 223 13.32 -19.42 12.92
N ASN A 224 12.80 -20.05 13.97
CA ASN A 224 13.38 -21.22 14.62
C ASN A 224 12.36 -22.36 14.69
N TYR A 225 12.74 -23.49 14.11
CA TYR A 225 11.95 -24.71 14.08
C TYR A 225 12.84 -25.90 14.47
N PRO A 226 12.33 -26.89 15.20
CA PRO A 226 10.99 -26.95 15.79
C PRO A 226 10.84 -26.14 17.09
N ASP A 227 11.93 -25.82 17.77
CA ASP A 227 11.92 -25.04 19.01
C ASP A 227 12.30 -23.59 18.72
N VAL A 228 11.36 -22.67 18.96
CA VAL A 228 11.59 -21.23 18.74
C VAL A 228 12.76 -20.68 19.56
N LYS A 229 13.05 -21.28 20.71
CA LYS A 229 14.13 -20.85 21.62
C LYS A 229 15.48 -21.49 21.30
N GLN A 230 15.58 -22.30 20.25
CA GLN A 230 16.83 -22.95 19.85
C GLN A 230 17.30 -22.34 18.52
N LEU A 231 18.35 -21.52 18.55
CA LEU A 231 18.85 -20.88 17.33
C LEU A 231 19.63 -21.85 16.45
N ASN A 232 20.39 -22.78 17.05
CA ASN A 232 21.31 -23.69 16.37
C ASN A 232 22.29 -22.95 15.44
N PRO A 233 23.09 -21.98 15.96
CA PRO A 233 23.81 -21.02 15.13
C PRO A 233 24.82 -21.65 14.15
N GLN A 234 25.44 -22.77 14.52
CA GLN A 234 26.43 -23.48 13.70
C GLN A 234 25.81 -24.54 12.78
N GLN A 235 24.52 -24.85 12.94
CA GLN A 235 23.85 -25.83 12.08
C GLN A 235 23.69 -25.26 10.68
N SER A 236 23.88 -26.13 9.68
CA SER A 236 23.65 -25.80 8.27
C SER A 236 22.19 -25.42 8.04
N LEU A 237 21.95 -24.29 7.37
CA LEU A 237 20.62 -23.77 7.08
C LEU A 237 19.90 -24.66 6.06
N SER A 238 18.69 -25.10 6.38
CA SER A 238 17.83 -25.84 5.45
C SER A 238 17.11 -24.91 4.46
N ARG A 239 16.61 -25.45 3.34
CA ARG A 239 15.82 -24.69 2.34
C ARG A 239 14.55 -24.08 2.93
N ALA A 240 13.88 -24.79 3.83
CA ALA A 240 12.69 -24.29 4.53
C ALA A 240 13.02 -23.12 5.47
N GLU A 241 14.12 -23.22 6.23
CA GLU A 241 14.58 -22.12 7.09
C GLU A 241 15.05 -20.92 6.28
N ALA A 242 15.77 -21.14 5.18
CA ALA A 242 16.16 -20.06 4.26
C ALA A 242 14.93 -19.33 3.72
N ALA A 243 13.90 -20.06 3.29
CA ALA A 243 12.64 -19.47 2.85
C ALA A 243 11.96 -18.67 3.97
N ALA A 244 11.91 -19.20 5.19
CA ALA A 244 11.30 -18.50 6.32
C ALA A 244 12.04 -17.19 6.68
N LEU A 245 13.38 -17.21 6.73
CA LEU A 245 14.18 -16.00 6.99
C LEU A 245 14.02 -14.94 5.89
N LEU A 246 14.04 -15.36 4.62
CA LEU A 246 13.84 -14.45 3.47
C LEU A 246 12.44 -13.86 3.45
N TYR A 247 11.43 -14.66 3.78
CA TYR A 247 10.05 -14.19 3.91
C TYR A 247 9.96 -13.08 4.96
N GLN A 248 10.49 -13.31 6.17
CA GLN A 248 10.41 -12.31 7.23
C GLN A 248 11.16 -11.02 6.85
N ALA A 249 12.31 -11.16 6.19
CA ALA A 249 13.06 -10.02 5.67
C ALA A 249 12.27 -9.23 4.60
N LEU A 250 11.54 -9.91 3.71
CA LEU A 250 10.66 -9.25 2.72
C LEU A 250 9.43 -8.62 3.36
N ALA A 251 8.84 -9.28 4.37
CA ALA A 251 7.71 -8.75 5.12
C ALA A 251 8.09 -7.46 5.86
N ARG A 252 9.30 -7.41 6.43
CA ARG A 252 9.87 -6.20 7.04
C ARG A 252 10.07 -5.05 6.07
N GLN A 253 10.34 -5.33 4.79
CA GLN A 253 10.40 -4.31 3.74
C GLN A 253 9.01 -3.93 3.18
N GLY A 254 7.92 -4.52 3.69
CA GLY A 254 6.56 -4.29 3.17
C GLY A 254 6.32 -4.90 1.79
N ARG A 255 7.17 -5.83 1.34
CA ARG A 255 7.10 -6.44 0.00
C ARG A 255 6.24 -7.70 -0.06
N VAL A 256 6.01 -8.33 1.08
CA VAL A 256 5.03 -9.41 1.26
C VAL A 256 4.25 -9.15 2.54
N GLN A 257 3.03 -9.69 2.64
CA GLN A 257 2.22 -9.55 3.85
C GLN A 257 2.87 -10.32 5.02
N PRO A 258 2.86 -9.82 6.26
CA PRO A 258 3.30 -10.60 7.42
C PRO A 258 2.50 -11.91 7.57
N ILE A 259 3.12 -12.96 8.14
CA ILE A 259 2.39 -14.19 8.45
C ILE A 259 1.32 -13.86 9.50
N ALA A 260 0.08 -14.24 9.18
CA ALA A 260 -1.03 -14.10 10.12
C ALA A 260 -0.77 -14.92 11.39
N SER A 261 -1.00 -14.31 12.56
CA SER A 261 -0.72 -14.87 13.88
C SER A 261 -1.51 -16.15 14.20
N ASN A 262 -2.63 -16.36 13.52
CA ASN A 262 -3.45 -17.57 13.63
C ASN A 262 -2.88 -18.78 12.86
N LEU A 263 -1.85 -18.60 12.02
CA LEU A 263 -1.22 -19.69 11.31
C LEU A 263 -0.19 -20.39 12.20
N PRO A 264 -0.11 -21.73 12.19
CA PRO A 264 0.90 -22.46 12.96
C PRO A 264 2.33 -22.01 12.66
N ALA A 265 2.61 -21.52 11.45
CA ALA A 265 3.91 -21.00 11.06
C ALA A 265 4.35 -19.76 11.86
N ALA A 266 3.39 -18.93 12.31
CA ALA A 266 3.68 -17.75 13.12
C ALA A 266 4.39 -18.15 14.42
N GLN A 267 4.16 -19.39 14.90
CA GLN A 267 4.68 -19.80 16.17
C GLN A 267 6.22 -20.00 16.18
N TYR A 268 6.83 -20.02 15.00
CA TYR A 268 8.27 -20.25 14.85
C TYR A 268 9.06 -18.95 14.67
N ILE A 269 8.39 -17.81 14.54
CA ILE A 269 9.03 -16.51 14.40
C ILE A 269 9.53 -16.07 15.78
N VAL A 270 10.83 -15.89 15.94
CA VAL A 270 11.44 -15.46 17.20
C VAL A 270 11.17 -13.97 17.40
N GLY A 271 10.74 -13.59 18.60
CA GLY A 271 10.29 -12.22 18.88
C GLY A 271 8.86 -11.95 18.39
N GLY A 272 8.37 -12.73 17.43
CA GLY A 272 6.95 -13.00 17.25
C GLY A 272 6.47 -13.93 18.37
N THR A 273 5.24 -13.78 18.82
CA THR A 273 4.69 -14.70 19.83
C THR A 273 4.42 -16.06 19.22
N ALA A 274 5.43 -16.91 19.33
CA ALA A 274 5.36 -18.35 19.34
C ALA A 274 4.30 -18.88 20.30
N GLY A 275 3.07 -19.07 19.81
CA GLY A 275 2.05 -19.89 20.45
C GLY A 275 2.03 -19.80 21.97
N SER A 276 1.79 -18.62 22.54
CA SER A 276 0.92 -18.68 23.71
C SER A 276 -0.40 -19.17 23.15
N THR A 277 -0.94 -20.25 23.72
CA THR A 277 -2.39 -20.31 23.83
C THR A 277 -2.77 -18.97 24.44
N GLN A 278 -3.21 -18.02 23.62
CA GLN A 278 -3.78 -16.79 24.10
C GLN A 278 -5.13 -17.15 24.67
N THR A 279 -5.08 -17.62 25.91
CA THR A 279 -6.06 -17.27 26.92
C THR A 279 -5.91 -15.78 27.24
N GLY A 280 -5.90 -14.92 26.21
CA GLY A 280 -5.67 -13.48 26.31
C GLY A 280 -5.97 -12.81 24.97
N THR A 281 -7.07 -12.08 24.96
CA THR A 281 -7.59 -11.41 23.77
C THR A 281 -6.61 -10.31 23.29
N ASP A 282 -6.38 -10.15 21.97
CA ASP A 282 -5.57 -9.03 21.43
C ASP A 282 -6.22 -7.67 21.73
N ILE A 283 -5.49 -6.56 21.64
CA ILE A 283 -5.99 -5.23 22.04
C ILE A 283 -7.31 -4.89 21.35
N VAL A 284 -7.45 -5.17 20.05
CA VAL A 284 -8.65 -4.82 19.29
C VAL A 284 -9.79 -5.76 19.62
N SER A 285 -9.53 -7.06 19.75
CA SER A 285 -10.52 -8.05 20.15
C SER A 285 -10.93 -7.89 21.63
N LEU A 286 -10.02 -7.45 22.50
CA LEU A 286 -10.24 -7.21 23.92
C LEU A 286 -11.09 -5.95 24.11
N ALA A 287 -10.76 -4.90 23.36
CA ALA A 287 -11.58 -3.71 23.25
C ALA A 287 -12.97 -4.04 22.68
N ALA A 288 -13.06 -4.90 21.66
CA ALA A 288 -14.34 -5.30 21.06
C ALA A 288 -15.18 -6.20 21.99
N SER A 289 -14.56 -6.98 22.87
CA SER A 289 -15.24 -7.79 23.89
C SER A 289 -15.70 -6.97 25.11
N SER A 290 -15.22 -5.74 25.25
CA SER A 290 -15.54 -4.85 26.36
C SER A 290 -16.69 -3.91 25.99
N ASN A 291 -17.70 -3.79 26.86
CA ASN A 291 -18.84 -2.89 26.65
C ASN A 291 -18.48 -1.39 26.73
N SER A 292 -17.23 -1.06 27.04
CA SER A 292 -16.76 0.31 27.27
C SER A 292 -15.96 0.91 26.11
N PHE A 293 -15.68 0.16 25.02
CA PHE A 293 -14.84 0.60 23.89
C PHE A 293 -15.51 0.40 22.53
N THR A 294 -16.84 0.39 22.48
CA THR A 294 -17.59 0.12 21.25
C THR A 294 -17.40 1.22 20.19
N THR A 295 -17.32 2.48 20.61
CA THR A 295 -17.07 3.63 19.74
C THR A 295 -15.64 3.60 19.20
N LEU A 296 -14.67 3.32 20.06
CA LEU A 296 -13.26 3.22 19.68
C LEU A 296 -13.03 2.15 18.61
N THR A 297 -13.58 0.96 18.80
CA THR A 297 -13.42 -0.15 17.84
C THR A 297 -14.08 0.13 16.49
N SER A 298 -15.21 0.84 16.47
CA SER A 298 -15.85 1.32 15.24
C SER A 298 -14.98 2.33 14.48
N LEU A 299 -14.38 3.29 15.21
CA LEU A 299 -13.48 4.28 14.64
C LEU A 299 -12.19 3.64 14.11
N LEU A 300 -11.61 2.68 14.84
CA LEU A 300 -10.43 1.92 14.39
C LEU A 300 -10.70 1.15 13.09
N LYS A 301 -11.87 0.54 12.94
CA LYS A 301 -12.28 -0.13 11.70
C LYS A 301 -12.47 0.85 10.55
N THR A 302 -13.14 1.98 10.80
CA THR A 302 -13.37 3.03 9.79
C THR A 302 -12.06 3.67 9.30
N ALA A 303 -11.12 3.86 10.22
CA ALA A 303 -9.80 4.40 9.93
C ALA A 303 -8.84 3.37 9.28
N GLY A 304 -9.18 2.07 9.27
CA GLY A 304 -8.29 1.00 8.80
C GLY A 304 -7.11 0.72 9.73
N LEU A 305 -7.20 1.13 11.00
CA LEU A 305 -6.15 0.93 12.01
C LEU A 305 -6.35 -0.34 12.83
N ALA A 306 -7.54 -0.95 12.78
CA ALA A 306 -7.82 -2.21 13.46
C ALA A 306 -6.83 -3.31 13.03
N ASP A 307 -6.55 -3.43 11.74
CA ASP A 307 -5.63 -4.45 11.21
C ASP A 307 -4.17 -4.20 11.63
N ILE A 308 -3.80 -2.94 11.86
CA ILE A 308 -2.47 -2.53 12.34
C ILE A 308 -2.34 -2.86 13.82
N LEU A 309 -3.36 -2.56 14.63
CA LEU A 309 -3.36 -2.82 16.08
C LEU A 309 -3.68 -4.28 16.43
N GLN A 310 -4.01 -5.12 15.46
CA GLN A 310 -4.08 -6.58 15.58
C GLN A 310 -2.74 -7.26 15.24
N GLN A 311 -1.78 -6.54 14.64
CA GLN A 311 -0.44 -7.07 14.44
C GLN A 311 0.23 -7.37 15.79
N PRO A 312 1.28 -8.21 15.82
CA PRO A 312 2.08 -8.39 17.02
C PRO A 312 2.71 -7.06 17.47
N GLY A 313 2.45 -6.68 18.72
CA GLY A 313 3.04 -5.52 19.36
C GLY A 313 4.43 -5.83 19.95
N PRO A 314 4.90 -5.05 20.92
CA PRO A 314 4.04 -4.50 21.96
C PRO A 314 3.52 -3.08 21.70
N TYR A 315 2.24 -2.86 21.98
CA TYR A 315 1.61 -1.54 21.97
C TYR A 315 1.16 -1.13 23.37
N THR A 316 1.17 0.16 23.66
CA THR A 316 0.49 0.75 24.80
C THR A 316 -0.61 1.65 24.26
N VAL A 317 -1.87 1.28 24.49
CA VAL A 317 -3.02 2.01 23.98
C VAL A 317 -3.71 2.72 25.12
N PHE A 318 -3.71 4.05 25.08
CA PHE A 318 -4.54 4.86 25.95
C PHE A 318 -5.96 4.88 25.37
N ALA A 319 -6.80 3.91 25.69
CA ALA A 319 -8.10 3.73 25.07
C ALA A 319 -9.17 4.64 25.71
N PRO A 320 -9.76 5.61 24.99
CA PRO A 320 -10.88 6.37 25.51
C PRO A 320 -12.11 5.48 25.64
N THR A 321 -12.81 5.57 26.77
CA THR A 321 -14.08 4.85 26.96
C THR A 321 -15.21 5.48 26.15
N ASP A 322 -16.32 4.75 25.99
CA ASP A 322 -17.54 5.28 25.37
C ASP A 322 -18.08 6.51 26.11
N GLN A 323 -17.85 6.62 27.42
CA GLN A 323 -18.15 7.84 28.19
C GLN A 323 -17.23 9.01 27.81
N ALA A 324 -15.95 8.74 27.53
CA ALA A 324 -15.01 9.74 27.04
C ALA A 324 -15.42 10.29 25.67
N PHE A 325 -15.91 9.43 24.78
CA PHE A 325 -16.49 9.84 23.50
C PHE A 325 -17.81 10.59 23.69
N ALA A 326 -18.70 10.13 24.58
CA ALA A 326 -19.96 10.81 24.88
C ALA A 326 -19.78 12.21 25.49
N ALA A 327 -18.63 12.48 26.12
CA ALA A 327 -18.27 13.80 26.62
C ALA A 327 -17.85 14.78 25.51
N LEU A 328 -17.54 14.29 24.29
CA LEU A 328 -17.35 15.15 23.13
C LEU A 328 -18.70 15.66 22.60
N PRO A 329 -18.76 16.88 22.04
CA PRO A 329 -19.95 17.34 21.35
C PRO A 329 -20.34 16.35 20.24
N ALA A 330 -21.62 15.97 20.16
CA ALA A 330 -22.10 14.98 19.19
C ALA A 330 -21.78 15.38 17.73
N ALA A 331 -21.76 16.69 17.43
CA ALA A 331 -21.33 17.23 16.15
C ALA A 331 -19.88 16.86 15.79
N THR A 332 -18.97 16.89 16.77
CA THR A 332 -17.54 16.60 16.58
C THR A 332 -17.32 15.13 16.25
N LEU A 333 -18.02 14.24 16.95
CA LEU A 333 -17.97 12.80 16.69
C LEU A 333 -18.47 12.44 15.28
N GLN A 334 -19.59 13.05 14.87
CA GLN A 334 -20.13 12.84 13.52
C GLN A 334 -19.16 13.33 12.45
N GLN A 335 -18.51 14.47 12.67
CA GLN A 335 -17.52 15.00 11.74
C GLN A 335 -16.25 14.17 11.69
N LEU A 336 -15.77 13.65 12.82
CA LEU A 336 -14.63 12.72 12.83
C LEU A 336 -14.90 11.42 12.05
N GLN A 337 -16.16 11.00 11.97
CA GLN A 337 -16.59 9.84 11.18
C GLN A 337 -16.78 10.16 9.69
N GLN A 338 -16.81 11.44 9.30
CA GLN A 338 -16.98 11.81 7.90
C GLN A 338 -15.70 11.47 7.11
N PRO A 339 -15.84 10.98 5.85
CA PRO A 339 -14.69 10.67 5.01
C PRO A 339 -13.75 11.85 4.82
N GLU A 340 -14.27 13.09 4.83
CA GLU A 340 -13.46 14.31 4.67
C GLU A 340 -12.46 14.51 5.83
N ASN A 341 -12.75 13.97 7.02
CA ASN A 341 -11.92 14.12 8.22
C ASN A 341 -11.18 12.83 8.60
N ARG A 342 -11.12 11.84 7.70
CA ARG A 342 -10.49 10.54 7.94
C ARG A 342 -9.02 10.67 8.34
N GLU A 343 -8.29 11.62 7.76
CA GLU A 343 -6.90 11.89 8.14
C GLU A 343 -6.79 12.41 9.58
N ALA A 344 -7.66 13.35 9.97
CA ALA A 344 -7.72 13.83 11.35
C ALA A 344 -8.09 12.70 12.32
N LEU A 345 -9.00 11.80 11.92
CA LEU A 345 -9.34 10.61 12.69
C LEU A 345 -8.15 9.66 12.83
N ILE A 346 -7.42 9.37 11.76
CA ILE A 346 -6.21 8.52 11.78
C ILE A 346 -5.18 9.12 12.74
N LYS A 347 -4.90 10.42 12.64
CA LYS A 347 -3.96 11.12 13.53
C LYS A 347 -4.36 11.02 14.99
N ILE A 348 -5.63 11.32 15.30
CA ILE A 348 -6.17 11.21 16.65
C ILE A 348 -6.00 9.78 17.17
N LEU A 349 -6.36 8.77 16.38
CA LEU A 349 -6.24 7.37 16.79
C LEU A 349 -4.78 6.95 17.00
N ARG A 350 -3.85 7.37 16.13
CA ARG A 350 -2.40 7.11 16.28
C ARG A 350 -1.80 7.77 17.52
N TYR A 351 -2.33 8.93 17.90
CA TYR A 351 -1.89 9.65 19.10
C TYR A 351 -2.29 8.96 20.42
N HIS A 352 -3.26 8.04 20.38
CA HIS A 352 -3.59 7.19 21.52
C HIS A 352 -2.69 5.95 21.63
N VAL A 353 -1.83 5.70 20.64
CA VAL A 353 -0.99 4.50 20.58
C VAL A 353 0.46 4.88 20.79
N VAL A 354 1.11 4.27 21.78
CA VAL A 354 2.54 4.38 22.06
C VAL A 354 3.23 3.05 21.72
N PRO A 355 4.35 3.05 21.00
CA PRO A 355 5.15 1.85 20.77
C PRO A 355 5.77 1.34 22.08
N GLY A 356 5.75 0.03 22.31
CA GLY A 356 6.20 -0.59 23.55
C GLY A 356 5.05 -1.02 24.46
N ALA A 357 5.31 -1.97 25.37
CA ALA A 357 4.37 -2.35 26.43
C ALA A 357 4.85 -1.68 27.71
N VAL A 358 4.13 -0.64 28.13
CA VAL A 358 4.46 0.15 29.30
C VAL A 358 3.32 0.02 30.30
N THR A 359 3.56 -0.71 31.38
CA THR A 359 2.60 -0.81 32.50
C THR A 359 2.60 0.47 33.31
N ALA A 360 1.57 0.71 34.12
CA ALA A 360 1.47 1.90 34.96
C ALA A 360 2.64 2.04 35.93
N SER A 361 3.21 0.92 36.38
CA SER A 361 4.44 0.89 37.19
C SER A 361 5.72 1.27 36.44
N GLN A 362 5.72 1.13 35.11
CA GLN A 362 6.83 1.51 34.23
C GLN A 362 6.66 2.91 33.64
N LEU A 363 5.47 3.51 33.76
CA LEU A 363 5.24 4.90 33.37
C LEU A 363 6.06 5.83 34.27
N SER A 364 6.82 6.72 33.64
CA SER A 364 7.56 7.80 34.28
C SER A 364 6.93 9.14 33.89
N ALA A 365 6.99 10.13 34.79
CA ALA A 365 6.52 11.46 34.46
C ALA A 365 7.39 12.08 33.35
N GLY A 366 6.77 12.64 32.32
CA GLY A 366 7.45 13.18 31.15
C GLY A 366 6.79 12.78 29.82
N GLU A 367 7.49 13.03 28.72
CA GLU A 367 6.97 12.83 27.37
C GLU A 367 7.16 11.39 26.86
N LEU A 368 6.09 10.80 26.32
CA LEU A 368 6.13 9.55 25.58
C LEU A 368 5.77 9.79 24.12
N LYS A 369 6.64 9.35 23.21
CA LYS A 369 6.43 9.46 21.77
C LYS A 369 5.32 8.51 21.33
N THR A 370 4.32 9.01 20.59
CA THR A 370 3.24 8.20 20.03
C THR A 370 3.55 7.74 18.61
N TYR A 371 2.72 6.87 18.03
CA TYR A 371 2.78 6.51 16.61
C TYR A 371 2.44 7.67 15.66
N GLU A 372 1.90 8.78 16.17
CA GLU A 372 1.70 10.03 15.40
C GLU A 372 2.94 10.94 15.45
N GLU A 373 4.07 10.46 15.99
CA GLU A 373 5.33 11.19 16.18
C GLU A 373 5.24 12.39 17.15
N SER A 374 4.03 12.80 17.54
CA SER A 374 3.74 13.76 18.61
C SER A 374 3.77 13.08 19.98
N SER A 375 4.37 13.73 20.97
CA SER A 375 4.48 13.17 22.32
C SER A 375 3.22 13.43 23.17
N VAL A 376 2.83 12.44 23.98
CA VAL A 376 1.89 12.63 25.10
C VAL A 376 2.66 12.87 26.39
N ASN A 377 2.17 13.76 27.24
CA ASN A 377 2.76 14.07 28.53
C ASN A 377 2.13 13.22 29.64
N ILE A 378 2.94 12.42 30.32
CA ILE A 378 2.52 11.60 31.44
C ILE A 378 2.73 12.36 32.75
N GLN A 379 1.67 12.50 33.52
CA GLN A 379 1.66 13.10 34.86
C GLN A 379 1.31 12.03 35.89
N ILE A 380 2.11 11.93 36.94
CA ILE A 380 1.93 10.94 38.00
C ILE A 380 1.73 11.68 39.31
N ASP A 381 0.51 11.62 39.83
CA ASP A 381 0.20 12.07 41.17
C ASP A 381 0.35 10.90 42.15
N ARG A 382 1.51 10.86 42.82
CA ARG A 382 1.84 9.83 43.80
C ARG A 382 1.02 9.95 45.09
N ALA A 383 0.44 11.10 45.40
CA ALA A 383 -0.35 11.28 46.61
C ALA A 383 -1.72 10.60 46.48
N ASN A 384 -2.30 10.62 45.27
CA ASN A 384 -3.60 10.01 44.97
C ASN A 384 -3.49 8.70 44.16
N ASN A 385 -2.27 8.21 43.94
CA ASN A 385 -1.96 7.04 43.10
C ASN A 385 -2.63 7.12 41.71
N GLN A 386 -2.61 8.31 41.10
CA GLN A 386 -3.34 8.63 39.87
C GLN A 386 -2.37 8.95 38.74
N VAL A 387 -2.57 8.31 37.59
CA VAL A 387 -1.85 8.63 36.34
C VAL A 387 -2.78 9.43 35.42
N SER A 388 -2.23 10.47 34.80
CA SER A 388 -2.91 11.26 33.76
C SER A 388 -2.02 11.38 32.52
N VAL A 389 -2.64 11.35 31.35
CA VAL A 389 -2.01 11.53 30.04
C VAL A 389 -2.56 12.81 29.45
N ASN A 390 -1.71 13.82 29.32
CA ASN A 390 -2.10 15.21 29.11
C ASN A 390 -3.12 15.63 30.19
N ASN A 391 -4.38 15.83 29.82
CA ASN A 391 -5.48 16.14 30.73
C ASN A 391 -6.43 14.94 30.97
N ALA A 392 -6.20 13.80 30.31
CA ALA A 392 -7.02 12.61 30.42
C ALA A 392 -6.54 11.75 31.60
N ARG A 393 -7.44 11.43 32.52
CA ARG A 393 -7.13 10.55 33.66
C ARG A 393 -7.26 9.09 33.24
N VAL A 394 -6.29 8.28 33.63
CA VAL A 394 -6.37 6.82 33.51
C VAL A 394 -7.36 6.31 34.56
N ILE A 395 -8.47 5.74 34.13
CA ILE A 395 -9.55 5.22 35.00
C ILE A 395 -9.42 3.72 35.24
N GLN A 396 -8.78 3.00 34.32
CA GLN A 396 -8.40 1.61 34.50
C GLN A 396 -7.06 1.40 33.83
N ALA A 397 -6.05 1.06 34.61
CA ALA A 397 -4.71 0.82 34.10
C ALA A 397 -4.44 -0.69 33.93
N ASP A 398 -3.38 -1.01 33.20
CA ASP A 398 -2.77 -2.34 33.13
C ASP A 398 -3.69 -3.46 32.62
N VAL A 399 -4.62 -3.13 31.73
CA VAL A 399 -5.44 -4.15 31.06
C VAL A 399 -4.55 -4.89 30.05
N GLN A 400 -4.14 -6.09 30.42
CA GLN A 400 -3.22 -6.91 29.64
C GLN A 400 -3.92 -7.49 28.41
N ALA A 401 -3.32 -7.27 27.24
CA ALA A 401 -3.72 -7.85 25.97
C ALA A 401 -2.56 -8.67 25.38
N SER A 402 -2.87 -9.55 24.43
CA SER A 402 -1.86 -10.43 23.84
C SER A 402 -0.73 -9.72 23.11
N ASN A 403 -1.00 -8.52 22.59
CA ASN A 403 -0.09 -7.71 21.82
C ASN A 403 0.19 -6.34 22.47
N GLY A 404 -0.08 -6.19 23.77
CA GLY A 404 0.28 -4.98 24.51
C GLY A 404 -0.56 -4.70 25.75
N VAL A 405 -0.64 -3.44 26.17
CA VAL A 405 -1.34 -2.99 27.38
C VAL A 405 -2.34 -1.90 27.01
N ILE A 406 -3.55 -2.00 27.54
CA ILE A 406 -4.58 -0.96 27.45
C ILE A 406 -4.63 -0.19 28.78
N HIS A 407 -4.57 1.13 28.70
CA HIS A 407 -4.89 2.05 29.78
C HIS A 407 -6.16 2.80 29.40
N ALA A 408 -7.28 2.48 30.05
CA ALA A 408 -8.54 3.15 29.80
C ALA A 408 -8.48 4.59 30.31
N VAL A 409 -8.83 5.56 29.47
CA VAL A 409 -8.82 6.99 29.80
C VAL A 409 -10.22 7.60 29.71
N ASN A 410 -10.47 8.63 30.53
CA ASN A 410 -11.77 9.30 30.60
C ASN A 410 -11.98 10.43 29.57
N GLN A 411 -10.98 10.73 28.74
CA GLN A 411 -11.05 11.76 27.70
C GLN A 411 -10.34 11.30 26.42
N VAL A 412 -10.78 11.82 25.28
CA VAL A 412 -10.10 11.62 23.99
C VAL A 412 -8.89 12.53 23.92
N LEU A 413 -7.72 11.95 23.68
CA LEU A 413 -6.46 12.64 23.44
C LEU A 413 -6.47 13.27 22.05
N VAL A 414 -6.24 14.57 21.98
CA VAL A 414 -6.19 15.31 20.71
C VAL A 414 -4.76 15.83 20.51
N PRO A 415 -4.12 15.53 19.37
CA PRO A 415 -2.83 16.11 19.01
C PRO A 415 -2.90 17.65 18.99
N PRO A 416 -1.83 18.36 19.38
CA PRO A 416 -1.82 19.82 19.39
C PRO A 416 -1.96 20.45 17.99
N ASP A 417 -1.65 19.72 16.92
CA ASP A 417 -1.82 20.13 15.52
C ASP A 417 -3.25 19.91 14.99
N VAL A 418 -4.12 19.23 15.76
CA VAL A 418 -5.51 18.95 15.36
C VAL A 418 -6.47 19.85 16.13
N ASN A 419 -7.13 20.77 15.42
CA ASN A 419 -8.12 21.66 16.02
C ASN A 419 -9.53 21.09 15.89
N ILE A 420 -9.99 20.35 16.91
CA ILE A 420 -11.35 19.76 16.96
C ILE A 420 -12.47 20.81 16.92
N SER A 421 -12.20 22.06 17.29
CA SER A 421 -13.18 23.16 17.22
C SER A 421 -13.38 23.67 15.80
N GLN A 422 -12.37 23.52 14.92
CA GLN A 422 -12.48 23.83 13.49
C GLN A 422 -13.24 22.75 12.71
N LEU A 423 -13.29 21.52 13.21
CA LEU A 423 -14.18 20.50 12.67
C LEU A 423 -15.63 20.94 12.83
N ASN A 424 -16.03 21.44 14.02
CA ASN A 424 -17.40 21.89 14.34
C ASN A 424 -17.87 23.17 13.63
N GLN A 425 -17.04 23.81 12.81
CA GLN A 425 -17.43 25.01 12.08
C GLN A 425 -17.79 24.66 10.63
N PRO A 426 -18.95 25.10 10.09
CA PRO A 426 -19.15 25.09 8.65
C PRO A 426 -18.01 25.87 8.00
N PRO A 427 -17.49 25.44 6.84
CA PRO A 427 -16.18 25.85 6.36
C PRO A 427 -16.13 27.36 6.10
N THR A 428 -15.68 28.13 7.08
CA THR A 428 -15.27 29.52 6.91
C THR A 428 -13.80 29.50 6.55
N GLY A 429 -13.52 29.82 5.29
CA GLY A 429 -12.17 29.89 4.78
C GLY A 429 -11.32 30.89 5.56
N ASN A 430 -10.28 30.38 6.20
CA ASN A 430 -8.90 30.88 6.20
C ASN A 430 -8.20 30.47 7.50
N THR A 431 -7.09 29.74 7.41
CA THR A 431 -5.86 30.16 8.10
C THR A 431 -4.60 29.57 7.44
N ASP A 432 -3.66 30.49 7.30
CA ASP A 432 -2.29 30.50 6.80
C ASP A 432 -1.33 29.39 7.30
N GLY A 433 -0.28 29.08 6.53
CA GLY A 433 0.91 28.38 7.05
C GLY A 433 1.44 27.12 6.33
N THR A 434 2.03 27.29 5.13
CA THR A 434 3.26 26.62 4.63
C THR A 434 3.35 25.11 4.29
N THR A 435 2.28 24.33 4.19
CA THR A 435 2.29 23.15 3.29
C THR A 435 0.99 23.08 2.49
N PRO A 436 1.04 23.02 1.14
CA PRO A 436 -0.16 22.68 0.38
C PRO A 436 -0.61 21.31 0.88
N ASN A 437 -1.78 21.24 1.51
CA ASN A 437 -2.42 19.98 1.84
C ASN A 437 -2.79 19.28 0.52
N VAL A 438 -1.82 18.52 -0.01
CA VAL A 438 -1.95 17.68 -1.19
C VAL A 438 -2.62 16.39 -0.74
N ASN A 439 -3.90 16.26 -1.03
CA ASN A 439 -4.67 15.06 -0.77
C ASN A 439 -5.20 14.55 -2.11
N ALA A 440 -4.60 13.46 -2.60
CA ALA A 440 -4.93 12.89 -3.90
C ALA A 440 -6.34 12.30 -3.90
N GLY A 441 -7.13 12.61 -4.92
CA GLY A 441 -8.51 12.13 -5.07
C GLY A 441 -9.56 13.03 -4.40
N ARG A 442 -9.16 14.13 -3.76
CA ARG A 442 -10.11 15.07 -3.14
C ARG A 442 -11.00 15.79 -4.17
N THR A 443 -12.15 16.27 -3.71
CA THR A 443 -12.97 17.23 -4.48
C THR A 443 -12.25 18.57 -4.62
N THR A 444 -12.27 19.12 -5.83
CA THR A 444 -11.75 20.46 -6.17
C THR A 444 -12.89 21.46 -6.33
N LEU A 445 -12.56 22.74 -6.56
CA LEU A 445 -13.52 23.73 -7.05
C LEU A 445 -14.22 23.28 -8.34
N GLY A 446 -13.56 22.46 -9.15
CA GLY A 446 -14.12 21.94 -10.38
C GLY A 446 -15.00 20.69 -10.20
N GLY A 447 -15.29 20.27 -8.97
CA GLY A 447 -16.04 19.04 -8.68
C GLY A 447 -15.16 17.84 -8.30
N PRO A 448 -15.77 16.65 -8.15
CA PRO A 448 -15.12 15.44 -7.67
C PRO A 448 -14.06 14.91 -8.65
N SER A 449 -13.23 13.99 -8.16
CA SER A 449 -12.33 13.20 -9.00
C SER A 449 -13.14 12.19 -9.81
N TYR A 450 -12.65 11.82 -10.98
CA TYR A 450 -13.32 10.86 -11.85
C TYR A 450 -12.35 10.12 -12.76
N ILE A 451 -12.81 8.99 -13.28
CA ILE A 451 -12.20 8.26 -14.39
C ILE A 451 -13.25 8.05 -15.47
N GLY A 452 -12.88 8.22 -16.73
CA GLY A 452 -13.80 8.24 -17.85
C GLY A 452 -13.22 7.73 -19.15
N GLY A 453 -14.12 7.46 -20.08
CA GLY A 453 -13.81 7.11 -21.46
C GLY A 453 -14.51 8.08 -22.41
N GLY A 454 -13.90 8.31 -23.56
CA GLY A 454 -14.36 9.29 -24.54
C GLY A 454 -13.67 9.18 -25.88
N GLY A 455 -14.01 10.09 -26.78
CA GLY A 455 -13.32 10.25 -28.06
C GLY A 455 -12.37 11.43 -28.02
N ASN A 456 -11.25 11.31 -28.73
CA ASN A 456 -10.44 12.42 -29.21
C ASN A 456 -10.84 12.71 -30.66
N ILE A 457 -10.96 13.98 -31.02
CA ILE A 457 -11.15 14.44 -32.39
C ILE A 457 -9.97 15.35 -32.71
N GLY A 458 -9.07 14.86 -33.55
CA GLY A 458 -7.99 15.65 -34.10
C GLY A 458 -8.47 16.90 -34.84
N LEU A 459 -7.84 18.04 -34.55
CA LEU A 459 -8.13 19.34 -35.16
C LEU A 459 -6.99 19.83 -36.06
N SER A 460 -5.75 19.53 -35.69
CA SER A 460 -4.55 19.83 -36.49
C SER A 460 -3.38 18.97 -36.05
N GLY A 461 -2.39 18.86 -36.93
CA GLY A 461 -1.21 18.02 -36.71
C GLY A 461 -1.49 16.56 -37.06
N ASN A 462 -0.42 15.81 -37.32
CA ASN A 462 -0.46 14.43 -37.78
C ASN A 462 0.76 13.63 -37.30
N ASP A 463 1.38 14.12 -36.22
CA ASP A 463 2.59 13.57 -35.64
C ASP A 463 2.25 12.52 -34.57
N THR A 464 1.17 12.75 -33.84
CA THR A 464 0.71 11.95 -32.71
C THR A 464 -0.76 11.56 -32.82
N ALA A 465 -1.18 10.58 -32.00
CA ALA A 465 -2.57 10.18 -31.87
C ALA A 465 -3.54 11.32 -31.45
N LEU A 466 -3.03 12.48 -30.99
CA LEU A 466 -3.83 13.65 -30.66
C LEU A 466 -4.36 14.38 -31.89
N GLY A 467 -3.60 14.38 -33.00
CA GLY A 467 -3.97 14.96 -34.29
C GLY A 467 -5.04 14.18 -35.04
N ASP A 468 -5.39 12.99 -34.56
CA ASP A 468 -6.33 12.05 -35.19
C ASP A 468 -7.59 11.78 -34.35
N THR A 469 -8.61 11.19 -34.99
CA THR A 469 -9.84 10.78 -34.28
C THR A 469 -9.66 9.40 -33.66
N ASN A 470 -9.58 9.34 -32.34
CA ASN A 470 -9.20 8.14 -31.58
C ASN A 470 -10.04 7.92 -30.33
N PHE A 471 -9.93 6.74 -29.72
CA PHE A 471 -10.50 6.48 -28.40
C PHE A 471 -9.57 7.02 -27.30
N SER A 472 -10.13 7.54 -26.21
CA SER A 472 -9.36 8.06 -25.09
C SER A 472 -9.91 7.61 -23.74
N VAL A 473 -9.00 7.36 -22.81
CA VAL A 473 -9.29 7.20 -21.38
C VAL A 473 -8.71 8.41 -20.68
N PHE A 474 -9.49 9.04 -19.80
CA PHE A 474 -9.06 10.24 -19.10
C PHE A 474 -9.53 10.24 -17.67
N SER A 475 -8.87 11.04 -16.85
CA SER A 475 -9.16 11.12 -15.43
C SER A 475 -8.94 12.53 -14.92
N LYS A 476 -9.51 12.80 -13.77
CA LYS A 476 -9.22 13.96 -12.94
C LYS A 476 -8.96 13.48 -11.53
N ILE A 477 -7.81 13.84 -10.99
CA ILE A 477 -7.42 13.54 -9.61
C ILE A 477 -7.15 14.87 -8.93
N GLY A 478 -8.04 15.27 -8.03
CA GLY A 478 -7.83 16.48 -7.23
C GLY A 478 -6.64 16.32 -6.30
N LEU A 479 -5.80 17.35 -6.22
CA LEU A 479 -4.60 17.41 -5.36
C LEU A 479 -4.80 18.44 -4.26
N THR A 480 -5.22 19.65 -4.62
CA THR A 480 -5.58 20.72 -3.68
C THR A 480 -7.01 21.20 -3.96
N ARG A 481 -7.46 22.27 -3.31
CA ARG A 481 -8.78 22.86 -3.57
C ARG A 481 -8.94 23.31 -5.03
N ASN A 482 -7.86 23.72 -5.69
CA ASN A 482 -7.88 24.32 -7.03
C ASN A 482 -6.85 23.72 -7.98
N ILE A 483 -6.12 22.67 -7.58
CA ILE A 483 -5.15 21.98 -8.42
C ILE A 483 -5.59 20.52 -8.57
N SER A 484 -5.62 20.04 -9.81
CA SER A 484 -5.82 18.63 -10.18
C SER A 484 -4.73 18.16 -11.13
N VAL A 485 -4.41 16.88 -11.13
CA VAL A 485 -3.74 16.24 -12.26
C VAL A 485 -4.79 15.56 -13.14
N ARG A 486 -4.66 15.63 -14.47
CA ARG A 486 -5.59 15.00 -15.41
C ARG A 486 -4.91 13.99 -16.35
N PRO A 487 -4.41 12.86 -15.83
CA PRO A 487 -3.83 11.82 -16.67
C PRO A 487 -4.82 11.32 -17.72
N SER A 488 -4.35 11.14 -18.94
CA SER A 488 -5.13 10.55 -20.02
C SER A 488 -4.25 9.80 -21.01
N VAL A 489 -4.87 8.88 -21.74
CA VAL A 489 -4.25 8.05 -22.77
C VAL A 489 -5.15 8.09 -24.00
N ILE A 490 -4.56 8.36 -25.16
CA ILE A 490 -5.21 8.29 -26.46
C ILE A 490 -4.65 7.07 -27.20
N PHE A 491 -5.55 6.18 -27.60
CA PHE A 491 -5.22 4.95 -28.31
C PHE A 491 -5.37 5.19 -29.81
N GLY A 492 -4.27 5.51 -30.47
CA GLY A 492 -4.12 5.53 -31.92
C GLY A 492 -3.18 4.42 -32.41
N ASP A 493 -2.58 4.62 -33.57
CA ASP A 493 -1.54 3.72 -34.09
C ASP A 493 -0.33 3.67 -33.13
N ASP A 494 0.12 4.84 -32.68
CA ASP A 494 0.99 5.01 -31.53
C ASP A 494 0.20 5.53 -30.33
N THR A 495 0.51 5.03 -29.13
CA THR A 495 -0.24 5.40 -27.92
C THR A 495 0.33 6.69 -27.33
N LEU A 496 -0.52 7.71 -27.16
CA LEU A 496 -0.13 8.97 -26.55
C LEU A 496 -0.60 9.05 -25.09
N PHE A 497 0.33 9.26 -24.18
CA PHE A 497 0.07 9.53 -22.77
C PHE A 497 0.17 11.02 -22.48
N MET A 498 -0.79 11.57 -21.73
CA MET A 498 -0.81 12.98 -21.34
C MET A 498 -0.94 13.12 -19.83
N VAL A 499 -0.07 13.92 -19.21
CA VAL A 499 -0.08 14.13 -17.75
C VAL A 499 -0.02 15.63 -17.41
N PRO A 500 -1.12 16.39 -17.64
CA PRO A 500 -1.20 17.80 -17.26
C PRO A 500 -1.54 18.00 -15.78
N LEU A 501 -0.87 18.99 -15.19
CA LEU A 501 -1.31 19.65 -13.95
C LEU A 501 -2.24 20.81 -14.34
N THR A 502 -3.37 20.91 -13.65
CA THR A 502 -4.47 21.80 -14.03
C THR A 502 -4.95 22.62 -12.85
N LEU A 503 -5.29 23.88 -13.12
CA LEU A 503 -5.98 24.79 -12.22
C LEU A 503 -7.48 24.72 -12.48
N ASP A 504 -8.24 24.33 -11.45
CA ASP A 504 -9.69 24.22 -11.49
C ASP A 504 -10.36 25.48 -10.95
N PHE A 505 -11.28 26.03 -11.74
CA PHE A 505 -12.04 27.21 -11.37
C PHE A 505 -13.39 26.84 -10.77
N ALA A 506 -13.92 27.72 -9.93
CA ALA A 506 -15.24 27.57 -9.34
C ALA A 506 -16.32 27.47 -10.44
N PRO A 507 -17.37 26.66 -10.22
CA PRO A 507 -18.42 26.45 -11.20
C PRO A 507 -19.11 27.77 -11.53
N ARG A 508 -19.27 28.04 -12.83
CA ARG A 508 -20.14 29.10 -13.33
C ARG A 508 -21.50 28.47 -13.61
N ARG A 509 -22.57 29.12 -13.16
CA ARG A 509 -23.92 28.74 -13.55
C ARG A 509 -24.05 28.94 -15.05
N ALA A 510 -24.27 27.86 -15.80
CA ALA A 510 -24.60 27.95 -17.21
C ALA A 510 -26.09 28.21 -17.38
N ALA A 511 -26.44 28.82 -18.52
CA ALA A 511 -27.79 29.22 -18.88
C ALA A 511 -28.82 28.08 -18.70
N GLU A 512 -30.04 28.44 -18.31
CA GLU A 512 -31.16 27.51 -18.18
C GLU A 512 -31.44 26.80 -19.52
N VAL A 513 -31.37 25.47 -19.51
CA VAL A 513 -31.88 24.65 -20.61
C VAL A 513 -33.12 23.94 -20.09
N GLY A 514 -34.29 24.52 -20.38
CA GLY A 514 -35.56 24.12 -19.77
C GLY A 514 -35.60 24.51 -18.28
N THR A 515 -36.01 23.59 -17.40
CA THR A 515 -36.08 23.79 -15.94
C THR A 515 -34.85 23.30 -15.17
N ARG A 516 -33.78 22.89 -15.86
CA ARG A 516 -32.57 22.35 -15.24
C ARG A 516 -31.41 23.34 -15.35
N THR A 517 -30.79 23.64 -14.22
CA THR A 517 -29.56 24.44 -14.14
C THR A 517 -28.36 23.50 -14.11
N PHE A 518 -27.40 23.72 -15.01
CA PHE A 518 -26.13 22.98 -15.02
C PHE A 518 -24.99 23.87 -14.53
N SER A 519 -24.09 23.28 -13.75
CA SER A 519 -22.84 23.93 -13.34
C SER A 519 -21.75 23.56 -14.33
N ILE A 520 -21.01 24.55 -14.82
CA ILE A 520 -19.83 24.33 -15.67
C ILE A 520 -18.60 24.76 -14.90
N SER A 521 -17.65 23.85 -14.75
CA SER A 521 -16.40 24.03 -14.03
C SER A 521 -15.23 24.07 -15.00
N PRO A 522 -14.76 25.28 -15.39
CA PRO A 522 -13.63 25.39 -16.32
C PRO A 522 -12.31 25.04 -15.64
N TYR A 523 -11.32 24.66 -16.46
CA TYR A 523 -9.95 24.44 -16.04
C TYR A 523 -8.95 24.78 -17.15
N ILE A 524 -7.72 25.03 -16.75
CA ILE A 524 -6.57 25.20 -17.65
C ILE A 524 -5.34 24.55 -17.03
N GLY A 525 -4.45 23.99 -17.84
CA GLY A 525 -3.25 23.33 -17.33
C GLY A 525 -2.16 23.19 -18.37
N ALA A 526 -1.04 22.68 -17.89
CA ALA A 526 0.12 22.33 -18.69
C ALA A 526 0.76 21.06 -18.15
N GLY A 527 1.51 20.36 -18.98
CA GLY A 527 2.26 19.18 -18.56
C GLY A 527 3.06 18.60 -19.69
N VAL A 528 3.10 17.28 -19.74
CA VAL A 528 3.86 16.52 -20.74
C VAL A 528 2.94 15.61 -21.53
N ALA A 529 3.28 15.45 -22.81
CA ALA A 529 2.80 14.41 -23.69
C ALA A 529 3.95 13.43 -23.96
N ILE A 530 3.66 12.13 -23.95
CA ILE A 530 4.63 11.06 -24.13
C ILE A 530 4.06 10.12 -25.18
N GLU A 531 4.71 10.02 -26.31
CA GLU A 531 4.32 9.10 -27.36
C GLU A 531 5.10 7.79 -27.21
N ALA A 532 4.37 6.70 -27.04
CA ALA A 532 4.95 5.38 -26.87
C ALA A 532 5.19 4.71 -28.24
N ASN A 533 6.23 5.18 -28.94
CA ASN A 533 6.77 4.58 -30.16
C ASN A 533 8.10 3.83 -29.85
N LEU A 534 8.86 3.43 -30.89
CA LEU A 534 10.13 2.69 -30.73
C LEU A 534 11.23 3.47 -30.00
N ASP A 535 11.23 4.80 -30.07
CA ASP A 535 12.27 5.68 -29.50
C ASP A 535 11.77 6.56 -28.33
N THR A 536 10.45 6.53 -28.03
CA THR A 536 9.73 7.28 -26.98
C THR A 536 10.00 8.78 -26.99
N ASP A 537 9.09 9.55 -27.59
CA ASP A 537 9.21 11.00 -27.70
C ASP A 537 8.46 11.75 -26.59
N PHE A 538 8.98 12.91 -26.20
CA PHE A 538 8.43 13.75 -25.13
C PHE A 538 8.16 15.16 -25.62
N GLY A 539 6.95 15.66 -25.33
CA GLY A 539 6.50 16.99 -25.73
C GLY A 539 5.90 17.78 -24.58
N LEU A 540 5.89 19.10 -24.72
CA LEU A 540 5.12 19.96 -23.81
C LEU A 540 3.64 19.86 -24.16
N LEU A 541 2.78 19.96 -23.15
CA LEU A 541 1.33 19.89 -23.33
C LEU A 541 0.68 21.13 -22.73
N LEU A 542 -0.24 21.75 -23.46
CA LEU A 542 -1.23 22.69 -22.93
C LEU A 542 -2.62 22.06 -23.00
N THR A 543 -3.41 22.21 -21.93
CA THR A 543 -4.78 21.71 -21.87
C THR A 543 -5.73 22.77 -21.31
N GLY A 544 -6.95 22.82 -21.82
CA GLY A 544 -8.01 23.65 -21.29
C GLY A 544 -9.36 23.02 -21.55
N GLY A 545 -10.26 23.07 -20.58
CA GLY A 545 -11.53 22.37 -20.73
C GLY A 545 -12.57 22.77 -19.71
N VAL A 546 -13.66 22.02 -19.72
CA VAL A 546 -14.80 22.18 -18.83
C VAL A 546 -15.28 20.83 -18.32
N ASP A 547 -15.56 20.78 -17.02
CA ASP A 547 -16.28 19.70 -16.38
C ASP A 547 -17.74 20.13 -16.18
N VAL A 548 -18.68 19.26 -16.56
CA VAL A 548 -20.12 19.46 -16.38
C VAL A 548 -20.66 18.29 -15.58
N PRO A 549 -20.80 18.41 -14.25
CA PRO A 549 -21.38 17.36 -13.42
C PRO A 549 -22.81 17.04 -13.84
N ILE A 550 -23.10 15.75 -14.07
CA ILE A 550 -24.42 15.23 -14.43
C ILE A 550 -24.90 14.33 -13.29
N GLY A 551 -25.56 14.94 -12.30
CA GLY A 551 -25.97 14.26 -11.07
C GLY A 551 -24.79 14.00 -10.14
N SER A 552 -24.92 13.03 -9.23
CA SER A 552 -23.89 12.71 -8.22
C SER A 552 -22.78 11.78 -8.72
N ARG A 553 -23.06 10.97 -9.75
CA ARG A 553 -22.18 9.86 -10.16
C ARG A 553 -21.40 10.09 -11.44
N PHE A 554 -21.79 11.06 -12.26
CA PHE A 554 -21.20 11.26 -13.57
C PHE A 554 -20.78 12.71 -13.80
N THR A 555 -19.74 12.91 -14.59
CA THR A 555 -19.26 14.22 -15.06
C THR A 555 -18.98 14.13 -16.55
N LEU A 556 -19.59 15.02 -17.34
CA LEU A 556 -19.21 15.18 -18.74
C LEU A 556 -17.97 16.07 -18.80
N ASN A 557 -16.96 15.64 -19.55
CA ASN A 557 -15.75 16.40 -19.77
C ASN A 557 -15.62 16.79 -21.25
N GLY A 558 -15.19 18.03 -21.48
CA GLY A 558 -14.70 18.47 -22.78
C GLY A 558 -13.41 19.27 -22.65
N ALA A 559 -12.37 18.88 -23.38
CA ALA A 559 -11.03 19.46 -23.29
C ALA A 559 -10.44 19.70 -24.68
N VAL A 560 -9.72 20.81 -24.84
CA VAL A 560 -8.80 21.04 -25.96
C VAL A 560 -7.39 20.81 -25.43
N ASN A 561 -6.65 19.96 -26.11
CA ASN A 561 -5.27 19.62 -25.79
C ASN A 561 -4.38 20.01 -26.97
N ALA A 562 -3.23 20.63 -26.69
CA ALA A 562 -2.21 20.97 -27.67
C ALA A 562 -0.85 20.42 -27.22
N ALA A 563 -0.33 19.43 -27.94
CA ALA A 563 0.98 18.83 -27.69
C ALA A 563 2.01 19.45 -28.63
N PHE A 564 3.14 19.88 -28.08
CA PHE A 564 4.28 20.45 -28.79
C PHE A 564 5.39 19.42 -28.81
N MET A 565 5.39 18.57 -29.83
CA MET A 565 6.43 17.57 -30.11
C MET A 565 7.34 18.11 -31.22
N ASP A 566 7.59 17.34 -32.27
CA ASP A 566 8.28 17.86 -33.46
C ASP A 566 7.36 18.82 -34.23
N GLU A 567 6.07 18.48 -34.32
CA GLU A 567 5.00 19.39 -34.72
C GLU A 567 4.01 19.68 -33.58
N THR A 568 3.12 20.66 -33.80
CA THR A 568 2.06 20.98 -32.83
C THR A 568 0.77 20.28 -33.21
N ASP A 569 0.39 19.30 -32.39
CA ASP A 569 -0.83 18.55 -32.54
C ASP A 569 -1.92 19.08 -31.62
N VAL A 570 -3.13 19.23 -32.13
CA VAL A 570 -4.28 19.75 -31.37
C VAL A 570 -5.45 18.79 -31.50
N GLY A 571 -6.01 18.38 -30.36
CA GLY A 571 -7.15 17.48 -30.29
C GLY A 571 -8.23 17.96 -29.33
N LEU A 572 -9.48 17.70 -29.70
CA LEU A 572 -10.67 17.91 -28.86
C LEU A 572 -11.07 16.58 -28.23
N GLN A 573 -10.92 16.49 -26.90
CA GLN A 573 -11.36 15.35 -26.11
C GLN A 573 -12.77 15.58 -25.56
N LEU A 574 -13.66 14.61 -25.73
CA LEU A 574 -15.03 14.62 -25.22
C LEU A 574 -15.38 13.26 -24.61
N GLY A 575 -15.92 13.24 -23.39
CA GLY A 575 -16.32 11.97 -22.79
C GLY A 575 -17.06 12.06 -21.46
N LEU A 576 -17.32 10.89 -20.87
CA LEU A 576 -18.07 10.74 -19.62
C LEU A 576 -17.18 10.11 -18.54
N GLY A 577 -17.05 10.81 -17.42
CA GLY A 577 -16.37 10.33 -16.20
C GLY A 577 -17.35 9.79 -15.17
N TYR A 578 -16.92 8.76 -14.45
CA TYR A 578 -17.55 8.23 -13.24
C TYR A 578 -16.85 8.79 -12.00
N ASN A 579 -17.60 9.46 -11.13
CA ASN A 579 -17.09 10.16 -9.96
C ASN A 579 -16.75 9.17 -8.83
N PHE A 580 -15.64 9.39 -8.12
CA PHE A 580 -15.25 8.62 -6.93
C PHE A 580 -14.77 9.52 -5.79
#